data_AF-A0A6L7ILG2-F1
#
_entry.id   AF-A0A6L7ILG2-F1
#
_cell.length_a   1.000
_cell.length_b   1.000
_cell.length_c   1.000
_cell.angle_alpha   90.00
_cell.angle_beta   90.00
_cell.angle_gamma   90.00
#
_symmetry.space_group_name_H-M   'P 1'
#
loop_
_entity.id
_entity.type
_entity.pdbx_description
1 polymer ?
#
loop_
_entity_poly.entity_id
_entity_poly.type
_entity_poly.pdbx_seq_one_letter_code
_entity_poly.pdbx_strand_id
1 'polypeptide(L)'
;MRKIFVLLIISLSTFLHSQVFKESYYYVGSDEMHIYKQSNDTLYKSNTFSLQPVNIKKYNAHYKIWDIIEKPQNLIAVKLESLDSIPLTTDPYPEDRFKLLLYKKISEKELLLIRDINHLKQEEMTTYNIDTIQTQNSYGMTLFSLSYLKQLSTLKKVKSKKDANAINNKLNNSKYTRFAESYVKFNSLSDASILSASLINTACINLGYSPIGASFSINILNTDRRQEEKEKIIDELYKMIYDK
;
A
#
# COMPACT_ATOMS: atom_id res chain seq x y z
N MET A 1 7.54 -7.84 45.00
CA MET A 1 7.99 -8.53 43.76
C MET A 1 6.83 -8.94 42.83
N ARG A 2 5.80 -9.67 43.28
CA ARG A 2 4.69 -10.14 42.43
C ARG A 2 3.91 -9.01 41.70
N LYS A 3 3.69 -7.85 42.34
CA LYS A 3 3.03 -6.67 41.73
C LYS A 3 3.88 -5.98 40.64
N ILE A 4 5.21 -5.93 40.83
CA ILE A 4 6.16 -5.36 39.85
C ILE A 4 6.20 -6.26 38.61
N PHE A 5 6.21 -7.58 38.80
CA PHE A 5 6.20 -8.55 37.70
C PHE A 5 4.90 -8.48 36.88
N VAL A 6 3.74 -8.29 37.53
CA VAL A 6 2.45 -8.09 36.86
C VAL A 6 2.42 -6.77 36.08
N LEU A 7 2.95 -5.67 36.65
CA LEU A 7 3.08 -4.39 35.94
C LEU A 7 4.02 -4.49 34.72
N LEU A 8 5.12 -5.24 34.84
CA LEU A 8 6.09 -5.46 33.76
C LEU A 8 5.50 -6.33 32.64
N ILE A 9 4.67 -7.33 32.98
CA ILE A 9 3.93 -8.15 32.01
C ILE A 9 2.84 -7.33 31.32
N ILE A 10 2.09 -6.51 32.07
CA ILE A 10 1.06 -5.63 31.49
C ILE A 10 1.73 -4.60 30.57
N SER A 11 2.85 -3.99 30.96
CA SER A 11 3.57 -3.04 30.11
C SER A 11 4.18 -3.71 28.86
N LEU A 12 4.76 -4.91 28.99
CA LEU A 12 5.22 -5.67 27.81
C LEU A 12 4.07 -6.05 26.89
N SER A 13 2.91 -6.42 27.45
CA SER A 13 1.73 -6.78 26.66
C SER A 13 1.16 -5.59 25.91
N THR A 14 1.20 -4.38 26.49
CA THR A 14 0.78 -3.14 25.80
C THR A 14 1.77 -2.72 24.71
N PHE A 15 3.08 -2.96 24.89
CA PHE A 15 4.09 -2.73 23.83
C PHE A 15 3.90 -3.69 22.63
N LEU A 16 3.32 -4.87 22.86
CA LEU A 16 3.00 -5.84 21.80
C LEU A 16 1.66 -5.55 21.09
N HIS A 17 0.84 -4.59 21.55
CA HIS A 17 -0.61 -4.57 21.24
C HIS A 17 -1.14 -3.49 20.30
N SER A 18 -0.32 -2.73 19.58
CA SER A 18 -0.84 -1.96 18.42
C SER A 18 0.02 -2.16 17.17
N GLN A 19 -0.30 -3.22 16.42
CA GLN A 19 0.22 -3.40 15.07
C GLN A 19 -0.88 -3.09 14.07
N VAL A 20 -0.70 -2.01 13.31
CA VAL A 20 -1.56 -1.71 12.15
C VAL A 20 -1.33 -2.76 11.08
N PHE A 21 -0.07 -3.17 10.89
CA PHE A 21 0.33 -4.17 9.91
C PHE A 21 0.66 -5.50 10.61
N LYS A 22 -0.37 -6.29 10.92
CA LYS A 22 -0.23 -7.64 11.53
C LYS A 22 0.56 -8.63 10.66
N GLU A 23 0.58 -8.40 9.36
CA GLU A 23 1.43 -9.08 8.38
C GLU A 23 1.98 -8.05 7.39
N SER A 24 2.76 -8.47 6.40
CA SER A 24 3.16 -7.57 5.31
C SER A 24 1.93 -7.19 4.47
N TYR A 25 1.81 -5.91 4.14
CA TYR A 25 0.80 -5.38 3.23
C TYR A 25 1.45 -4.88 1.95
N TYR A 26 0.74 -4.99 0.84
CA TYR A 26 1.24 -4.72 -0.49
C TYR A 26 0.31 -3.78 -1.22
N TYR A 27 0.86 -2.69 -1.74
CA TYR A 27 0.26 -1.97 -2.83
C TYR A 27 0.67 -2.64 -4.14
N VAL A 28 -0.30 -2.96 -5.00
CA VAL A 28 -0.04 -3.47 -6.35
C VAL A 28 -0.15 -2.32 -7.33
N GLY A 29 1.01 -1.80 -7.76
CA GLY A 29 1.11 -0.70 -8.71
C GLY A 29 1.06 -1.13 -10.17
N SER A 30 1.37 -0.19 -11.06
CA SER A 30 1.29 -0.42 -12.51
C SER A 30 2.42 -1.30 -13.04
N ASP A 31 3.61 -1.13 -12.49
CA ASP A 31 4.87 -1.74 -12.90
C ASP A 31 5.61 -2.36 -11.71
N GLU A 32 5.45 -1.85 -10.50
CA GLU A 32 6.03 -2.42 -9.27
C GLU A 32 4.99 -2.63 -8.15
N MET A 33 5.37 -3.38 -7.12
CA MET A 33 4.60 -3.48 -5.86
C MET A 33 5.37 -2.80 -4.73
N HIS A 34 4.65 -2.13 -3.83
CA HIS A 34 5.25 -1.59 -2.60
C HIS A 34 4.84 -2.45 -1.42
N ILE A 35 5.82 -2.90 -0.64
CA ILE A 35 5.59 -3.68 0.57
C ILE A 35 5.75 -2.80 1.80
N TYR A 36 4.82 -2.97 2.74
CA TYR A 36 4.79 -2.34 4.05
C TYR A 36 4.79 -3.44 5.11
N LYS A 37 5.74 -3.38 6.04
CA LYS A 37 5.83 -4.35 7.14
C LYS A 37 6.11 -3.63 8.44
N GLN A 38 5.33 -3.91 9.48
CA GLN A 38 5.63 -3.42 10.83
C GLN A 38 6.39 -4.50 11.61
N SER A 39 7.42 -4.09 12.34
CA SER A 39 8.09 -4.91 13.35
C SER A 39 8.31 -4.04 14.58
N ASN A 40 7.58 -4.33 15.66
CA ASN A 40 7.52 -3.50 16.86
C ASN A 40 7.12 -2.05 16.54
N ASP A 41 7.96 -1.09 16.91
CA ASP A 41 7.83 0.34 16.69
C ASP A 41 8.44 0.80 15.36
N THR A 42 8.78 -0.12 14.45
CA THR A 42 9.37 0.25 13.15
C THR A 42 8.48 -0.19 12.00
N LEU A 43 8.17 0.74 11.09
CA LEU A 43 7.54 0.49 9.80
C LEU A 43 8.61 0.47 8.70
N TYR A 44 8.64 -0.61 7.95
CA TYR A 44 9.53 -0.82 6.81
C TYR A 44 8.76 -0.67 5.51
N LYS A 45 9.31 0.08 4.55
CA LYS A 45 8.79 0.19 3.17
C LYS A 45 9.85 -0.20 2.14
N SER A 46 9.46 -0.98 1.13
CA SER A 46 10.33 -1.31 0.00
C SER A 46 9.53 -1.52 -1.30
N ASN A 47 10.23 -1.52 -2.42
CA ASN A 47 9.68 -1.90 -3.71
C ASN A 47 10.05 -3.36 -4.02
N THR A 48 9.14 -4.09 -4.60
CA THR A 48 9.33 -5.50 -4.96
C THR A 48 8.53 -5.85 -6.21
N PHE A 49 9.02 -6.84 -6.94
CA PHE A 49 8.27 -7.50 -8.01
C PHE A 49 7.78 -8.88 -7.56
N SER A 50 8.15 -9.35 -6.37
CA SER A 50 7.90 -10.72 -5.90
C SER A 50 6.97 -10.75 -4.69
N LEU A 51 6.19 -11.84 -4.61
CA LEU A 51 5.38 -12.20 -3.45
C LEU A 51 6.16 -12.93 -2.35
N GLN A 52 7.44 -13.23 -2.58
CA GLN A 52 8.27 -13.88 -1.57
C GLN A 52 8.52 -12.96 -0.37
N PRO A 53 8.79 -13.52 0.82
CA PRO A 53 9.17 -12.74 1.99
C PRO A 53 10.37 -11.85 1.68
N VAL A 54 10.17 -10.53 1.72
CA VAL A 54 11.24 -9.56 1.46
C VAL A 54 12.20 -9.58 2.65
N ASN A 55 13.49 -9.77 2.37
CA ASN A 55 14.55 -9.66 3.37
C ASN A 55 14.54 -8.24 3.95
N ILE A 56 14.42 -8.13 5.28
CA ILE A 56 14.32 -6.86 6.02
C ILE A 56 15.51 -5.94 5.74
N LYS A 57 16.67 -6.50 5.36
CA LYS A 57 17.87 -5.74 4.94
C LYS A 57 17.76 -5.09 3.55
N LYS A 58 16.72 -5.38 2.78
CA LYS A 58 16.46 -4.83 1.44
C LYS A 58 15.32 -3.79 1.44
N TYR A 59 14.96 -3.26 2.61
CA TYR A 59 14.00 -2.18 2.68
C TYR A 59 14.72 -0.86 2.49
N ASN A 60 14.16 -0.04 1.60
CA ASN A 60 14.76 1.22 1.17
C ASN A 60 14.34 2.38 2.08
N ALA A 61 13.34 2.17 2.93
CA ALA A 61 12.87 3.16 3.88
C ALA A 61 12.44 2.51 5.22
N HIS A 62 12.88 3.14 6.30
CA HIS A 62 12.66 2.76 7.69
C HIS A 62 12.07 3.93 8.45
N TYR A 63 10.98 3.69 9.15
CA TYR A 63 10.31 4.70 9.94
C TYR A 63 10.08 4.20 11.35
N LYS A 64 10.48 4.99 12.35
CA LYS A 64 10.03 4.79 13.73
C LYS A 64 8.60 5.27 13.86
N ILE A 65 7.75 4.43 14.42
CA ILE A 65 6.37 4.72 14.77
C ILE A 65 6.40 5.44 16.12
N TRP A 66 5.95 6.69 16.11
CA TRP A 66 5.77 7.47 17.33
C TRP A 66 4.45 7.15 18.01
N ASP A 67 3.39 7.00 17.21
CA ASP A 67 2.05 6.81 17.73
C ASP A 67 1.14 6.18 16.67
N ILE A 68 0.16 5.42 17.15
CA ILE A 68 -0.92 4.85 16.35
C ILE A 68 -2.23 5.26 17.00
N ILE A 69 -3.01 6.06 16.28
CA ILE A 69 -4.27 6.59 16.77
C ILE A 69 -5.39 5.93 15.97
N GLU A 70 -6.12 5.03 16.63
CA GLU A 70 -7.35 4.44 16.09
C GLU A 70 -8.55 5.31 16.47
N LYS A 71 -9.38 5.64 15.47
CA LYS A 71 -10.56 6.48 15.60
C LYS A 71 -11.81 5.72 15.15
N PRO A 72 -13.02 6.17 15.53
CA PRO A 72 -14.27 5.63 15.01
C PRO A 72 -14.29 5.58 13.47
N GLN A 73 -15.16 4.74 12.90
CA GLN A 73 -15.28 4.53 11.45
C GLN A 73 -14.05 3.88 10.79
N ASN A 74 -13.31 3.06 11.54
CA ASN A 74 -12.16 2.29 11.06
C ASN A 74 -11.01 3.16 10.56
N LEU A 75 -10.84 4.36 11.12
CA LEU A 75 -9.76 5.28 10.75
C LEU A 75 -8.53 5.01 11.62
N ILE A 76 -7.36 4.95 11.02
CA ILE A 76 -6.09 4.69 11.68
C ILE A 76 -5.09 5.73 11.21
N ALA A 77 -4.55 6.52 12.13
CA ALA A 77 -3.46 7.44 11.86
C ALA A 77 -2.16 6.90 12.42
N VAL A 78 -1.11 6.89 11.62
CA VAL A 78 0.22 6.40 12.00
C VAL A 78 1.21 7.55 11.91
N LYS A 79 1.74 7.95 13.06
CA LYS A 79 2.75 8.99 13.19
C LYS A 79 4.14 8.36 13.01
N LEU A 80 4.90 8.84 12.03
CA LEU A 80 6.19 8.27 11.64
C LEU A 80 7.31 9.30 11.69
N GLU A 81 8.50 8.85 12.11
CA GLU A 81 9.79 9.52 12.00
C GLU A 81 10.72 8.70 11.10
N SER A 82 11.31 9.31 10.08
CA SER A 82 12.30 8.67 9.22
C SER A 82 13.58 8.33 10.00
N LEU A 83 14.03 7.08 9.89
CA LEU A 83 15.28 6.60 10.50
C LEU A 83 16.47 6.64 9.54
N ASP A 84 16.20 6.68 8.23
CA ASP A 84 17.25 6.73 7.20
C ASP A 84 17.77 8.15 6.94
N SER A 85 17.20 9.15 7.61
CA SER A 85 17.64 10.55 7.53
C SER A 85 18.76 10.86 8.54
N ILE A 86 19.62 9.91 8.89
CA ILE A 86 20.89 10.24 9.58
C ILE A 86 21.70 11.08 8.59
N PRO A 87 21.85 12.39 8.80
CA PRO A 87 22.31 13.23 7.73
C PRO A 87 23.83 13.05 7.57
N LEU A 88 24.25 12.68 6.37
CA LEU A 88 25.50 13.21 5.79
C LEU A 88 25.35 14.70 5.40
N THR A 89 24.24 15.33 5.79
CA THR A 89 23.92 16.74 5.59
C THR A 89 24.30 17.54 6.84
N THR A 90 24.55 18.84 6.69
CA THR A 90 24.85 19.74 7.82
C THR A 90 23.61 20.22 8.57
N ASP A 91 22.41 19.78 8.15
CA ASP A 91 21.14 20.14 8.77
C ASP A 91 20.69 19.01 9.73
N PRO A 92 20.66 19.26 11.05
CA PRO A 92 20.28 18.25 12.03
C PRO A 92 18.78 17.83 11.96
N TYR A 93 17.94 18.55 11.22
CA TYR A 93 16.51 18.28 11.10
C TYR A 93 16.04 18.42 9.64
N PRO A 94 16.40 17.48 8.74
CA PRO A 94 15.94 17.53 7.36
C PRO A 94 14.41 17.56 7.31
N GLU A 95 13.84 18.39 6.44
CA GLU A 95 12.39 18.62 6.33
C GLU A 95 11.60 17.32 6.19
N ASP A 96 12.18 16.27 5.61
CA ASP A 96 11.55 14.97 5.32
C ASP A 96 11.44 14.03 6.54
N ARG A 97 11.80 14.49 7.74
CA ARG A 97 11.97 13.63 8.92
C ARG A 97 10.65 13.11 9.50
N PHE A 98 9.55 13.86 9.46
CA PHE A 98 8.27 13.41 10.03
C PHE A 98 7.18 13.33 8.98
N LYS A 99 6.36 12.28 9.08
CA LYS A 99 5.21 12.08 8.20
C LYS A 99 4.03 11.43 8.92
N LEU A 100 2.82 11.79 8.52
CA LEU A 100 1.58 11.20 9.00
C LEU A 100 0.93 10.39 7.87
N LEU A 101 0.69 9.10 8.12
CA LEU A 101 -0.08 8.25 7.23
C LEU A 101 -1.48 8.05 7.80
N LEU A 102 -2.51 8.25 6.97
CA LEU A 102 -3.88 8.02 7.36
C LEU A 102 -4.49 6.89 6.55
N TYR A 103 -4.95 5.86 7.24
CA TYR A 103 -5.56 4.68 6.68
C TYR A 103 -7.03 4.57 7.07
N LYS A 104 -7.84 4.07 6.16
CA LYS A 104 -9.16 3.52 6.46
C LYS A 104 -9.08 2.01 6.37
N LYS A 105 -9.36 1.31 7.47
CA LYS A 105 -9.43 -0.15 7.50
C LYS A 105 -10.73 -0.60 6.85
N ILE A 106 -10.59 -1.24 5.69
CA ILE A 106 -11.72 -1.77 4.90
C ILE A 106 -12.09 -3.14 5.44
N SER A 107 -11.09 -3.98 5.70
CA SER A 107 -11.23 -5.29 6.34
C SER A 107 -9.92 -5.68 7.03
N GLU A 108 -9.84 -6.88 7.62
CA GLU A 108 -8.55 -7.44 8.09
C GLU A 108 -7.57 -7.75 6.94
N LYS A 109 -8.06 -7.77 5.68
CA LYS A 109 -7.26 -8.10 4.50
C LYS A 109 -6.87 -6.86 3.68
N GLU A 110 -7.49 -5.72 3.94
CA GLU A 110 -7.40 -4.52 3.11
C GLU A 110 -7.35 -3.24 3.94
N LEU A 111 -6.32 -2.42 3.67
CA LEU A 111 -6.19 -1.06 4.18
C LEU A 111 -6.24 -0.08 3.01
N LEU A 112 -6.94 1.04 3.17
CA LEU A 112 -6.95 2.12 2.19
C LEU A 112 -6.12 3.27 2.73
N LEU A 113 -4.96 3.55 2.13
CA LEU A 113 -4.19 4.76 2.44
C LEU A 113 -4.87 5.96 1.78
N ILE A 114 -5.39 6.88 2.59
CA ILE A 114 -6.21 8.00 2.11
C ILE A 114 -5.46 9.34 2.11
N ARG A 115 -4.43 9.48 2.97
CA ARG A 115 -3.57 10.66 3.05
C ARG A 115 -2.15 10.23 3.39
N ASP A 116 -1.18 10.79 2.69
CA ASP A 116 0.24 10.71 3.00
C ASP A 116 0.76 12.14 3.15
N ILE A 117 0.94 12.59 4.39
CA ILE A 117 1.36 13.94 4.72
C ILE A 117 2.82 13.88 5.12
N ASN A 118 3.68 14.39 4.25
CA ASN A 118 5.13 14.41 4.44
C ASN A 118 5.59 15.79 4.90
N HIS A 119 6.85 15.86 5.28
CA HIS A 119 7.56 17.08 5.65
C HIS A 119 6.96 17.85 6.84
N LEU A 120 6.43 17.11 7.82
CA LEU A 120 5.92 17.72 9.05
C LEU A 120 7.08 18.13 9.95
N LYS A 121 6.95 19.26 10.64
CA LYS A 121 7.80 19.59 11.79
C LYS A 121 7.37 18.74 12.99
N GLN A 122 8.28 18.54 13.95
CA GLN A 122 7.97 17.81 15.18
C GLN A 122 6.79 18.43 15.95
N GLU A 123 6.70 19.76 16.02
CA GLU A 123 5.60 20.47 16.68
C GLU A 123 4.26 20.24 15.96
N GLU A 124 4.25 20.29 14.62
CA GLU A 124 3.07 19.99 13.79
C GLU A 124 2.64 18.54 13.98
N MET A 125 3.59 17.61 14.00
CA MET A 125 3.32 16.19 14.25
C MET A 125 2.69 15.94 15.63
N THR A 126 3.18 16.64 16.65
CA THR A 126 2.68 16.50 18.03
C THR A 126 1.26 17.05 18.15
N THR A 127 0.98 18.18 17.52
CA THR A 127 -0.29 18.91 17.62
C THR A 127 -1.31 18.55 16.53
N TYR A 128 -0.95 17.69 15.57
CA TYR A 128 -1.79 17.35 14.43
C TYR A 128 -3.16 16.81 14.86
N ASN A 129 -4.22 17.54 14.54
CA ASN A 129 -5.59 17.17 14.90
C ASN A 129 -6.26 16.33 13.81
N ILE A 130 -6.20 15.01 13.97
CA ILE A 130 -6.82 14.02 13.04
C ILE A 130 -8.34 14.16 12.98
N ASP A 131 -9.00 14.68 14.02
CA ASP A 131 -10.47 14.80 14.06
C ASP A 131 -11.02 15.82 13.05
N THR A 132 -10.15 16.68 12.50
CA THR A 132 -10.51 17.64 11.44
C THR A 132 -10.60 16.99 10.05
N ILE A 133 -10.12 15.75 9.88
CA ILE A 133 -10.08 15.10 8.57
C ILE A 133 -11.44 14.47 8.24
N GLN A 134 -12.09 14.96 7.20
CA GLN A 134 -13.30 14.36 6.66
C GLN A 134 -12.99 13.09 5.85
N THR A 135 -13.56 11.95 6.24
CA THR A 135 -13.26 10.62 5.65
C THR A 135 -14.47 9.89 5.05
N GLN A 136 -15.62 10.55 5.01
CA GLN A 136 -16.89 9.95 4.56
C GLN A 136 -16.85 9.49 3.08
N ASN A 137 -16.06 10.17 2.24
CA ASN A 137 -15.84 9.85 0.82
C ASN A 137 -14.36 9.63 0.50
N SER A 138 -13.65 8.86 1.33
CA SER A 138 -12.23 8.62 1.12
C SER A 138 -11.96 7.61 0.00
N TYR A 139 -11.10 8.02 -0.93
CA TYR A 139 -10.48 7.19 -1.96
C TYR A 139 -8.97 7.25 -1.77
N GLY A 140 -8.26 6.22 -2.22
CA GLY A 140 -6.85 6.10 -1.89
C GLY A 140 -6.17 4.87 -2.45
N MET A 141 -4.94 4.65 -2.00
CA MET A 141 -4.11 3.53 -2.38
C MET A 141 -4.51 2.29 -1.57
N THR A 142 -5.03 1.27 -2.22
CA THR A 142 -5.44 0.02 -1.55
C THR A 142 -4.23 -0.87 -1.31
N LEU A 143 -4.03 -1.25 -0.05
CA LEU A 143 -3.03 -2.19 0.42
C LEU A 143 -3.69 -3.53 0.73
N PHE A 144 -3.17 -4.59 0.13
CA PHE A 144 -3.63 -5.97 0.35
C PHE A 144 -2.70 -6.68 1.31
N SER A 145 -3.24 -7.38 2.31
CA SER A 145 -2.45 -8.22 3.19
C SER A 145 -1.81 -9.37 2.40
N LEU A 146 -0.63 -9.85 2.82
CA LEU A 146 0.10 -10.91 2.11
C LEU A 146 -0.75 -12.17 1.93
N SER A 147 -1.46 -12.59 2.98
CA SER A 147 -2.37 -13.73 2.93
C SER A 147 -3.46 -13.57 1.86
N TYR A 148 -4.04 -12.38 1.73
CA TYR A 148 -5.03 -12.11 0.70
C TYR A 148 -4.40 -12.00 -0.69
N LEU A 149 -3.22 -11.38 -0.82
CA LEU A 149 -2.52 -11.30 -2.09
C LEU A 149 -2.14 -12.70 -2.62
N LYS A 150 -1.78 -13.63 -1.75
CA LYS A 150 -1.62 -15.05 -2.09
C LYS A 150 -2.91 -15.69 -2.59
N GLN A 151 -4.06 -15.37 -2.00
CA GLN A 151 -5.35 -15.83 -2.53
C GLN A 151 -5.62 -15.24 -3.92
N LEU A 152 -5.39 -13.94 -4.10
CA LEU A 152 -5.58 -13.28 -5.39
C LEU A 152 -4.62 -13.81 -6.47
N SER A 153 -3.44 -14.30 -6.08
CA SER A 153 -2.47 -14.90 -7.01
C SER A 153 -2.95 -16.17 -7.71
N THR A 154 -3.92 -16.88 -7.12
CA THR A 154 -4.47 -18.11 -7.71
C THR A 154 -5.53 -17.82 -8.77
N LEU A 155 -5.98 -16.56 -8.89
CA LEU A 155 -6.92 -16.13 -9.92
C LEU A 155 -6.27 -16.14 -11.31
N LYS A 156 -7.12 -16.08 -12.34
CA LYS A 156 -6.66 -16.08 -13.73
C LYS A 156 -5.74 -14.88 -14.01
N LYS A 157 -4.60 -15.11 -14.64
CA LYS A 157 -3.64 -14.06 -15.04
C LYS A 157 -4.09 -13.37 -16.34
N VAL A 158 -3.67 -12.12 -16.53
CA VAL A 158 -3.94 -11.37 -17.78
C VAL A 158 -2.84 -11.69 -18.79
N LYS A 159 -3.14 -12.54 -19.77
CA LYS A 159 -2.13 -13.02 -20.74
C LYS A 159 -2.48 -12.75 -22.20
N SER A 160 -3.72 -12.41 -22.50
CA SER A 160 -4.19 -12.24 -23.88
C SER A 160 -4.90 -10.91 -24.10
N LYS A 161 -4.96 -10.46 -25.36
CA LYS A 161 -5.72 -9.26 -25.74
C LYS A 161 -7.19 -9.35 -25.34
N LYS A 162 -7.77 -10.57 -25.37
CA LYS A 162 -9.14 -10.82 -24.90
C LYS A 162 -9.31 -10.49 -23.40
N ASP A 163 -8.33 -10.87 -22.57
CA ASP A 163 -8.34 -10.57 -21.14
C ASP A 163 -8.24 -9.06 -20.89
N ALA A 164 -7.29 -8.39 -21.57
CA ALA A 164 -7.13 -6.94 -21.48
C ALA A 164 -8.41 -6.19 -21.90
N ASN A 165 -9.04 -6.62 -23.01
CA ASN A 165 -10.30 -6.03 -23.48
C ASN A 165 -11.44 -6.24 -22.48
N ALA A 166 -11.53 -7.40 -21.82
CA ALA A 166 -12.54 -7.65 -20.80
C ALA A 166 -12.42 -6.66 -19.62
N ILE A 167 -11.19 -6.40 -19.17
CA ILE A 167 -10.90 -5.44 -18.09
C ILE A 167 -11.19 -4.01 -18.54
N ASN A 168 -10.70 -3.60 -19.72
CA ASN A 168 -10.97 -2.27 -20.27
C ASN A 168 -12.47 -2.00 -20.44
N ASN A 169 -13.23 -2.99 -20.93
CA ASN A 169 -14.68 -2.86 -21.05
C ASN A 169 -15.37 -2.73 -19.69
N LYS A 170 -14.85 -3.41 -18.65
CA LYS A 170 -15.37 -3.27 -17.28
C LYS A 170 -15.12 -1.86 -16.72
N LEU A 171 -13.96 -1.27 -17.03
CA LEU A 171 -13.61 0.09 -16.62
C LEU A 171 -14.51 1.17 -17.24
N ASN A 172 -15.14 0.89 -18.38
CA ASN A 172 -16.13 1.78 -19.00
C ASN A 172 -17.49 1.81 -18.27
N ASN A 173 -17.70 0.96 -17.27
CA ASN A 173 -18.92 0.99 -16.47
C ASN A 173 -18.95 2.25 -15.57
N SER A 174 -20.12 2.89 -15.47
CA SER A 174 -20.32 4.14 -14.71
C SER A 174 -19.87 4.07 -13.25
N LYS A 175 -19.85 2.89 -12.63
CA LYS A 175 -19.29 2.69 -11.28
C LYS A 175 -17.82 3.11 -11.21
N TYR A 176 -17.01 2.77 -12.22
CA TYR A 176 -15.58 3.09 -12.26
C TYR A 176 -15.33 4.54 -12.66
N THR A 177 -16.17 5.11 -13.53
CA THR A 177 -16.16 6.55 -13.82
C THR A 177 -16.39 7.37 -12.55
N ARG A 178 -17.43 7.03 -11.77
CA ARG A 178 -17.71 7.71 -10.49
C ARG A 178 -16.57 7.54 -9.47
N PHE A 179 -15.91 6.38 -9.46
CA PHE A 179 -14.72 6.17 -8.63
C PHE A 179 -13.60 7.15 -9.04
N ALA A 180 -13.31 7.25 -10.33
CA ALA A 180 -12.27 8.14 -10.85
C ALA A 180 -12.56 9.61 -10.56
N GLU A 181 -13.79 10.07 -10.81
CA GLU A 181 -14.24 11.43 -10.50
C GLU A 181 -14.11 11.75 -9.01
N SER A 182 -14.50 10.81 -8.16
CA SER A 182 -14.42 10.99 -6.70
C SER A 182 -12.97 10.97 -6.21
N TYR A 183 -12.11 10.15 -6.81
CA TYR A 183 -10.67 10.16 -6.52
C TYR A 183 -10.07 11.53 -6.85
N VAL A 184 -10.32 12.08 -8.04
CA VAL A 184 -9.82 13.40 -8.45
C VAL A 184 -10.34 14.50 -7.52
N LYS A 185 -11.61 14.42 -7.10
CA LYS A 185 -12.24 15.44 -6.26
C LYS A 185 -11.77 15.43 -4.80
N PHE A 186 -11.52 14.25 -4.24
CA PHE A 186 -11.35 14.09 -2.79
C PHE A 186 -9.96 13.58 -2.38
N ASN A 187 -9.16 13.06 -3.30
CA ASN A 187 -7.87 12.49 -2.95
C ASN A 187 -6.76 13.54 -2.93
N SER A 188 -5.88 13.42 -1.93
CA SER A 188 -4.67 14.22 -1.75
C SER A 188 -3.43 13.51 -2.30
N LEU A 189 -3.53 12.22 -2.62
CA LEU A 189 -2.46 11.44 -3.23
C LEU A 189 -2.41 11.82 -4.72
N SER A 190 -1.57 12.81 -5.05
CA SER A 190 -1.48 13.42 -6.38
C SER A 190 -0.68 12.57 -7.38
N ASP A 191 -1.08 11.31 -7.55
CA ASP A 191 -0.45 10.41 -8.54
C ASP A 191 -1.51 9.65 -9.34
N ALA A 192 -1.55 9.92 -10.65
CA ALA A 192 -2.43 9.25 -11.60
C ALA A 192 -2.14 7.73 -11.70
N SER A 193 -0.92 7.30 -11.37
CA SER A 193 -0.54 5.90 -11.31
C SER A 193 -1.33 5.16 -10.22
N ILE A 194 -1.60 5.81 -9.09
CA ILE A 194 -2.36 5.25 -7.96
C ILE A 194 -3.83 5.06 -8.33
N LEU A 195 -4.42 6.05 -9.00
CA LEU A 195 -5.77 5.93 -9.52
C LEU A 195 -5.87 4.77 -10.51
N SER A 196 -4.98 4.73 -11.50
CA SER A 196 -4.97 3.71 -12.55
C SER A 196 -4.85 2.30 -11.95
N ALA A 197 -3.86 2.07 -11.09
CA ALA A 197 -3.66 0.78 -10.44
C ALA A 197 -4.87 0.40 -9.57
N SER A 198 -5.43 1.33 -8.80
CA SER A 198 -6.60 1.05 -7.95
C SER A 198 -7.83 0.64 -8.78
N LEU A 199 -8.08 1.32 -9.91
CA LEU A 199 -9.14 0.98 -10.84
C LEU A 199 -8.92 -0.40 -11.46
N ILE A 200 -7.73 -0.68 -11.99
CA ILE A 200 -7.38 -1.95 -12.63
C ILE A 200 -7.46 -3.09 -11.62
N ASN A 201 -6.89 -2.94 -10.43
CA ASN A 201 -6.93 -3.95 -9.37
C ASN A 201 -8.38 -4.30 -9.01
N THR A 202 -9.22 -3.28 -8.82
CA THR A 202 -10.64 -3.45 -8.52
C THR A 202 -11.39 -4.14 -9.65
N ALA A 203 -11.09 -3.79 -10.91
CA ALA A 203 -11.68 -4.43 -12.09
C ALA A 203 -11.26 -5.90 -12.21
N CYS A 204 -9.98 -6.21 -11.99
CA CYS A 204 -9.46 -7.57 -12.02
C CYS A 204 -10.15 -8.44 -10.99
N ILE A 205 -10.18 -8.02 -9.72
CA ILE A 205 -10.80 -8.77 -8.62
C ILE A 205 -12.28 -9.04 -8.93
N ASN A 206 -13.02 -8.02 -9.39
CA ASN A 206 -14.45 -8.18 -9.73
C ASN A 206 -14.72 -9.10 -10.92
N LEU A 207 -13.73 -9.31 -11.79
CA LEU A 207 -13.83 -10.20 -12.96
C LEU A 207 -13.19 -11.58 -12.71
N GLY A 208 -12.62 -11.84 -11.52
CA GLY A 208 -11.93 -13.09 -11.20
C GLY A 208 -10.53 -13.20 -11.81
N TYR A 209 -9.89 -12.05 -12.11
CA TYR A 209 -8.49 -11.98 -12.53
C TYR A 209 -7.58 -11.61 -11.36
N SER A 210 -6.35 -12.12 -11.38
CA SER A 210 -5.30 -11.68 -10.46
C SER A 210 -4.92 -10.24 -10.78
N PRO A 211 -4.94 -9.31 -9.80
CA PRO A 211 -4.50 -7.93 -10.01
C PRO A 211 -2.98 -7.82 -10.18
N ILE A 212 -2.23 -8.83 -9.73
CA ILE A 212 -0.77 -8.80 -9.64
C ILE A 212 -0.20 -8.85 -11.05
N GLY A 213 0.50 -7.78 -11.46
CA GLY A 213 1.07 -7.63 -12.80
C GLY A 213 0.04 -7.30 -13.90
N ALA A 214 -1.25 -7.16 -13.57
CA ALA A 214 -2.31 -6.96 -14.57
C ALA A 214 -2.12 -5.65 -15.35
N SER A 215 -1.82 -4.54 -14.67
CA SER A 215 -1.58 -3.24 -15.31
C SER A 215 -0.46 -3.30 -16.35
N PHE A 216 0.69 -3.88 -15.97
CA PHE A 216 1.81 -4.09 -16.88
C PHE A 216 1.40 -4.94 -18.09
N SER A 217 0.75 -6.10 -17.85
CA SER A 217 0.32 -6.98 -18.93
C SER A 217 -0.66 -6.29 -19.88
N ILE A 218 -1.63 -5.52 -19.38
CA ILE A 218 -2.56 -4.73 -20.20
C ILE A 218 -1.79 -3.74 -21.07
N ASN A 219 -0.84 -3.01 -20.49
CA ASN A 219 -0.03 -2.04 -21.22
C ASN A 219 0.75 -2.72 -22.36
N ILE A 220 1.43 -3.84 -22.08
CA ILE A 220 2.16 -4.61 -23.10
C ILE A 220 1.23 -5.13 -24.20
N LEU A 221 0.07 -5.68 -23.84
CA LEU A 221 -0.94 -6.17 -24.79
C LEU A 221 -1.54 -5.07 -25.67
N ASN A 222 -1.43 -3.80 -25.27
CA ASN A 222 -1.90 -2.65 -26.01
C ASN A 222 -0.83 -1.99 -26.91
N THR A 223 0.43 -2.43 -26.84
CA THR A 223 1.48 -1.93 -27.75
C THR A 223 1.36 -2.51 -29.17
N ASP A 224 2.10 -1.93 -30.12
CA ASP A 224 2.22 -2.43 -31.50
C ASP A 224 3.23 -3.57 -31.67
N ARG A 225 3.81 -4.09 -30.58
CA ARG A 225 4.77 -5.21 -30.61
C ARG A 225 4.14 -6.47 -31.22
N ARG A 226 4.98 -7.35 -31.77
CA ARG A 226 4.56 -8.67 -32.26
C ARG A 226 3.99 -9.52 -31.12
N GLN A 227 3.05 -10.41 -31.43
CA GLN A 227 2.35 -11.22 -30.43
C GLN A 227 3.32 -12.07 -29.60
N GLU A 228 4.28 -12.73 -30.24
CA GLU A 228 5.31 -13.55 -29.58
C GLU A 228 6.16 -12.72 -28.59
N GLU A 229 6.50 -11.48 -28.94
CA GLU A 229 7.26 -10.59 -28.06
C GLU A 229 6.44 -10.19 -26.82
N LYS A 230 5.15 -9.90 -27.00
CA LYS A 230 4.23 -9.58 -25.89
C LYS A 230 4.11 -10.75 -24.92
N GLU A 231 3.91 -11.96 -25.45
CA GLU A 231 3.80 -13.18 -24.66
C GLU A 231 5.07 -13.45 -23.85
N LYS A 232 6.24 -13.34 -24.50
CA LYS A 232 7.53 -13.51 -23.84
C LYS A 232 7.71 -12.53 -22.67
N ILE A 233 7.46 -11.23 -22.90
CA ILE A 233 7.59 -10.19 -21.86
C ILE A 233 6.65 -10.47 -20.68
N ILE A 234 5.41 -10.86 -20.94
CA ILE A 234 4.42 -11.13 -19.90
C ILE A 234 4.76 -12.41 -19.12
N ASP A 235 5.24 -13.44 -19.80
CA ASP A 235 5.67 -14.68 -19.14
C ASP A 235 6.91 -14.46 -18.27
N GLU A 236 7.87 -13.65 -18.72
CA GLU A 236 9.04 -13.24 -17.92
C GLU A 236 8.62 -12.47 -16.66
N LEU A 237 7.70 -11.51 -16.79
CA LEU A 237 7.14 -10.80 -15.63
C LEU A 237 6.52 -11.79 -14.62
N TYR A 238 5.67 -12.71 -15.09
CA TYR A 238 5.00 -13.63 -14.18
C TYR A 238 5.97 -14.63 -13.54
N LYS A 239 7.03 -15.04 -14.25
CA LYS A 239 8.13 -15.79 -13.63
C LYS A 239 8.79 -14.97 -12.52
N MET A 240 9.09 -13.69 -12.74
CA MET A 240 9.69 -12.84 -11.69
C MET A 240 8.79 -12.67 -10.46
N ILE A 241 7.48 -12.61 -10.65
CA ILE A 241 6.51 -12.43 -9.55
C ILE A 241 6.37 -13.69 -8.70
N TYR A 242 6.26 -14.85 -9.36
CA TYR A 242 5.84 -16.10 -8.74
C TYR A 242 6.97 -17.12 -8.54
N ASP A 243 7.98 -17.11 -9.40
CA ASP A 243 9.07 -18.07 -9.39
C ASP A 243 10.32 -17.44 -8.76
N LYS A 244 10.63 -17.86 -7.53
CA LYS A 244 11.97 -17.90 -6.90
C LYS A 244 11.88 -18.54 -5.53
#